data_AF-A0A327HTE7-F1
#
_entry.id   AF-A0A327HTE7-F1
#
_cell.length_a   1.000
_cell.length_b   1.000
_cell.length_c   1.000
_cell.angle_alpha   90.00
_cell.angle_beta   90.00
_cell.angle_gamma   90.00
#
_symmetry.space_group_name_H-M   'P 1'
#
loop_
_entity.id
_entity.type
_entity.pdbx_description
1 polymer ?
#
loop_
_entity_poly.entity_id
_entity_poly.type
_entity_poly.pdbx_seq_one_letter_code
_entity_poly.pdbx_strand_id
1 'polypeptide(L)'
;MIQEDNFKNLCDLTTRLVGLRKGSLAFKSRKQEYQVPRSVVAVVARMIDNTHPTIIAKQLKRDRVSVYHYERMHESNYRSFPKYREIFNLVYNAYSSIQGSKRTFSDSRELEIYLRESGISNSDKYQTIIKVTSGRAEYNIRLSYKDFYNQLELCKFALTDCNYNLEII
;
A
#
# COMPACT_ATOMS: atom_id res chain seq x y z
N MET A 1 1.55 -9.70 -4.45
CA MET A 1 1.58 -8.88 -5.68
C MET A 1 1.21 -7.43 -5.37
N ILE A 2 0.00 -7.13 -4.89
CA ILE A 2 -0.46 -5.75 -4.64
C ILE A 2 0.52 -4.90 -3.80
N GLN A 3 1.04 -5.43 -2.69
CA GLN A 3 2.01 -4.70 -1.85
C GLN A 3 3.37 -4.47 -2.54
N GLU A 4 3.85 -5.40 -3.36
CA GLU A 4 5.09 -5.24 -4.13
C GLU A 4 4.94 -4.15 -5.19
N ASP A 5 3.80 -4.12 -5.88
CA ASP A 5 3.50 -3.15 -6.92
C ASP A 5 3.26 -1.75 -6.35
N ASN A 6 2.51 -1.63 -5.25
CA ASN A 6 2.33 -0.37 -4.53
C ASN A 6 3.67 0.22 -4.08
N PHE A 7 4.55 -0.62 -3.54
CA PHE A 7 5.88 -0.20 -3.11
C PHE A 7 6.79 0.20 -4.28
N LYS A 8 6.71 -0.51 -5.41
CA LYS A 8 7.43 -0.15 -6.63
C LYS A 8 6.97 1.21 -7.17
N ASN A 9 5.66 1.47 -7.16
CA ASN A 9 5.09 2.75 -7.55
C ASN A 9 5.55 3.89 -6.61
N LEU A 10 5.60 3.64 -5.29
CA LEU A 10 6.13 4.58 -4.32
C LEU A 10 7.63 4.89 -4.56
N CYS A 11 8.44 3.86 -4.88
CA CYS A 11 9.84 4.04 -5.23
C CYS A 11 10.00 4.92 -6.48
N ASP A 12 9.23 4.63 -7.54
CA ASP A 12 9.26 5.36 -8.80
C ASP A 12 8.82 6.82 -8.60
N LEU A 13 7.73 7.05 -7.85
CA LEU A 13 7.27 8.38 -7.46
C LEU A 13 8.39 9.15 -6.74
N THR A 14 9.03 8.52 -5.76
CA THR A 14 10.07 9.18 -4.98
C THR A 14 11.28 9.53 -5.84
N THR A 15 11.74 8.61 -6.70
CA THR A 15 12.85 8.92 -7.61
C THR A 15 12.55 10.11 -8.52
N ARG A 16 11.31 10.25 -9.00
CA ARG A 16 10.88 11.41 -9.79
C ARG A 16 10.90 12.69 -8.97
N LEU A 17 10.37 12.66 -7.74
CA LEU A 17 10.31 13.82 -6.85
C LEU A 17 11.70 14.33 -6.44
N VAL A 18 12.65 13.43 -6.20
CA VAL A 18 14.02 13.80 -5.81
C VAL A 18 15.00 13.95 -6.99
N GLY A 19 14.52 13.85 -8.23
CA GLY A 19 15.34 14.01 -9.44
C GLY A 19 16.35 12.87 -9.69
N LEU A 20 16.11 11.67 -9.16
CA LEU A 20 16.96 10.50 -9.36
C LEU A 20 16.45 9.62 -10.51
N ARG A 21 17.38 8.89 -11.15
CA ARG A 21 17.02 7.86 -12.13
C ARG A 21 16.20 6.75 -11.46
N LYS A 22 15.19 6.23 -12.18
CA LYS A 22 14.41 5.07 -11.73
C LYS A 22 15.33 3.90 -11.36
N GLY A 23 15.04 3.24 -10.24
CA GLY A 23 15.83 2.12 -9.73
C GLY A 23 17.08 2.51 -8.93
N SER A 24 17.46 3.80 -8.87
CA SER A 24 18.65 4.24 -8.13
C SER A 24 18.59 3.97 -6.62
N LEU A 25 17.39 3.82 -6.05
CA LEU A 25 17.21 3.51 -4.63
C LEU A 25 17.78 2.14 -4.24
N ALA A 26 17.86 1.20 -5.19
CA ALA A 26 18.41 -0.14 -4.96
C ALA A 26 19.94 -0.18 -4.92
N PHE A 27 20.64 0.91 -5.27
CA PHE A 27 22.10 0.93 -5.24
C PHE A 27 22.63 0.82 -3.81
N LYS A 28 23.74 0.08 -3.64
CA LYS A 28 24.33 -0.12 -2.31
C LYS A 28 25.06 1.11 -1.73
N SER A 29 25.05 2.24 -2.44
CA SER A 29 25.69 3.49 -2.03
C SER A 29 25.16 4.05 -0.71
N ARG A 30 26.09 4.57 0.10
CA ARG A 30 25.87 5.29 1.37
C ARG A 30 25.86 6.81 1.21
N LYS A 31 25.93 7.33 -0.03
CA LYS A 31 25.78 8.78 -0.25
C LYS A 31 24.39 9.22 0.22
N GLN A 32 24.33 10.36 0.90
CA GLN A 32 23.08 10.88 1.46
C GLN A 32 21.97 11.04 0.41
N GLU A 33 22.34 11.40 -0.83
CA GLU A 33 21.44 11.51 -1.98
C GLU A 33 20.62 10.24 -2.23
N TYR A 34 21.18 9.06 -1.99
CA TYR A 34 20.46 7.79 -2.16
C TYR A 34 19.95 7.24 -0.83
N GLN A 35 20.67 7.48 0.26
CA GLN A 35 20.34 6.92 1.57
C GLN A 35 19.10 7.58 2.18
N VAL A 36 18.97 8.90 2.07
CA VAL A 36 17.84 9.65 2.64
C VAL A 36 16.52 9.30 1.95
N PRO A 37 16.40 9.36 0.61
CA PRO A 37 15.17 8.95 -0.05
C PRO A 37 14.82 7.47 0.20
N ARG A 38 15.84 6.59 0.32
CA ARG A 38 15.63 5.17 0.62
C ARG A 38 14.99 4.95 1.99
N SER A 39 15.50 5.63 3.02
CA SER A 39 14.93 5.50 4.36
C SER A 39 13.53 6.12 4.43
N VAL A 40 13.30 7.25 3.77
CA VAL A 40 11.97 7.88 3.65
C VAL A 40 10.96 6.94 3.03
N VAL A 41 11.26 6.37 1.85
CA VAL A 41 10.34 5.45 1.14
C VAL A 41 9.97 4.24 1.98
N ALA A 42 10.95 3.65 2.67
CA ALA A 42 10.71 2.51 3.53
C ALA A 42 9.75 2.85 4.67
N VAL A 43 9.90 4.02 5.30
CA VAL A 43 9.02 4.47 6.39
C VAL A 43 7.62 4.80 5.89
N VAL A 44 7.51 5.54 4.76
CA VAL A 44 6.21 5.90 4.18
C VAL A 44 5.39 4.66 3.81
N ALA A 45 6.02 3.65 3.21
CA ALA A 45 5.37 2.37 2.89
C ALA A 45 4.85 1.60 4.12
N ARG A 46 5.55 1.74 5.25
CA ARG A 46 5.16 1.14 6.53
C ARG A 46 4.02 1.91 7.18
N MET A 47 4.03 3.23 7.06
CA MET A 47 3.01 4.09 7.65
C MET A 47 1.67 4.06 6.91
N ILE A 48 1.68 4.08 5.57
CA ILE A 48 0.45 4.21 4.78
C ILE A 48 -0.11 2.82 4.42
N ASP A 49 0.72 1.94 3.84
CA ASP A 49 0.24 0.66 3.31
C ASP A 49 0.46 -0.53 4.27
N ASN A 50 1.07 -0.29 5.45
CA ASN A 50 1.54 -1.32 6.37
C ASN A 50 2.31 -2.47 5.68
N THR A 51 3.10 -2.12 4.66
CA THR A 51 3.79 -3.11 3.80
C THR A 51 4.75 -3.95 4.63
N HIS A 52 4.80 -5.27 4.43
CA HIS A 52 5.70 -6.10 5.24
C HIS A 52 7.20 -5.75 5.00
N PRO A 53 8.06 -5.64 6.02
CA PRO A 53 9.47 -5.22 5.88
C PRO A 53 10.28 -6.09 4.91
N THR A 54 9.96 -7.39 4.78
CA THR A 54 10.60 -8.29 3.81
C THR A 54 10.38 -7.86 2.37
N ILE A 55 9.18 -7.36 2.03
CA ILE A 55 8.84 -6.90 0.68
C ILE A 55 9.65 -5.65 0.33
N ILE A 56 9.69 -4.69 1.26
CA ILE A 56 10.47 -3.46 1.16
C ILE A 56 11.96 -3.79 0.97
N ALA A 57 12.48 -4.68 1.79
CA ALA A 57 13.87 -5.10 1.77
C ALA A 57 14.26 -5.76 0.44
N LYS A 58 13.40 -6.65 -0.09
CA LYS A 58 13.58 -7.30 -1.40
C LYS A 58 13.70 -6.27 -2.53
N GLN A 59 12.78 -5.31 -2.57
CA GLN A 59 12.78 -4.29 -3.64
C GLN A 59 13.95 -3.31 -3.53
N LEU A 60 14.36 -2.96 -2.31
CA LEU A 60 15.52 -2.09 -2.08
C LEU A 60 16.87 -2.83 -2.15
N LYS A 61 16.86 -4.16 -2.36
CA LYS A 61 18.06 -5.04 -2.31
C LYS A 61 18.84 -4.88 -1.00
N ARG A 62 18.12 -4.88 0.13
CA ARG A 62 18.64 -4.74 1.50
C ARG A 62 18.11 -5.83 2.42
N ASP A 63 18.65 -5.88 3.63
CA ASP A 63 18.16 -6.75 4.69
C ASP A 63 16.96 -6.12 5.40
N ARG A 64 16.04 -6.98 5.87
CA ARG A 64 14.88 -6.57 6.68
C ARG A 64 15.26 -5.73 7.90
N VAL A 65 16.45 -5.98 8.48
CA VAL A 65 16.97 -5.25 9.63
C VAL A 65 17.23 -3.78 9.30
N SER A 66 17.61 -3.47 8.06
CA SER A 66 17.77 -2.08 7.61
C SER A 66 16.44 -1.34 7.62
N VAL A 67 15.34 -2.01 7.26
CA VAL A 67 14.00 -1.42 7.26
C VAL A 67 13.56 -1.11 8.70
N TYR A 68 13.72 -2.05 9.62
CA TYR A 68 13.46 -1.81 11.06
C TYR A 68 14.30 -0.65 11.62
N HIS A 69 15.56 -0.55 11.20
CA HIS A 69 16.40 0.57 11.60
C HIS A 69 15.85 1.91 11.08
N TYR A 70 15.38 1.98 9.84
CA TYR A 70 14.78 3.20 9.29
C TYR A 70 13.53 3.63 10.05
N GLU A 71 12.67 2.69 10.42
CA GLU A 71 11.49 2.96 11.25
C GLU A 71 11.88 3.51 12.62
N ARG A 72 12.79 2.83 13.33
CA ARG A 72 13.26 3.27 14.66
C ARG A 72 13.90 4.65 14.64
N MET A 73 14.62 4.98 13.56
CA MET A 73 15.30 6.27 13.42
C MET A 73 14.39 7.38 12.90
N HIS A 74 13.15 7.08 12.48
CA HIS A 74 12.27 8.05 11.85
C HIS A 74 12.05 9.28 12.72
N GLU A 75 11.64 9.10 13.97
CA GLU A 75 11.32 10.22 14.88
C GLU A 75 12.53 11.14 15.10
N SER A 76 13.69 10.55 15.42
CA SER A 76 14.93 11.29 15.61
C SER A 76 15.36 12.03 14.34
N ASN A 77 15.28 11.38 13.17
CA ASN A 77 15.65 11.99 11.90
C ASN A 77 14.66 13.09 11.49
N TYR A 78 13.37 12.88 11.70
CA TYR A 78 12.34 13.87 11.40
C TYR A 78 12.53 15.13 12.26
N ARG A 79 12.87 14.96 13.54
CA ARG A 79 13.10 16.08 14.46
C ARG A 79 14.38 16.86 14.11
N SER A 80 15.50 16.15 13.96
CA SER A 80 16.83 16.77 13.97
C SER A 80 17.47 16.95 12.58
N PHE A 81 16.95 16.30 11.53
CA PHE A 81 17.57 16.33 10.19
C PHE A 81 16.66 17.02 9.15
N PRO A 82 16.86 18.33 8.87
CA PRO A 82 16.00 19.10 7.97
C PRO A 82 15.81 18.47 6.58
N LYS A 83 16.90 18.05 5.93
CA LYS A 83 16.85 17.42 4.60
C LYS A 83 16.03 16.13 4.58
N TYR A 84 16.10 15.31 5.63
CA TYR A 84 15.24 14.12 5.73
C TYR A 84 13.77 14.52 5.87
N ARG A 85 13.46 15.48 6.74
CA ARG A 85 12.11 15.98 6.98
C ARG A 85 11.47 16.58 5.72
N GLU A 86 12.22 17.36 4.95
CA GLU A 86 11.75 17.94 3.68
C GLU A 86 11.38 16.85 2.66
N ILE A 87 12.29 15.88 2.45
CA ILE A 87 12.04 14.76 1.52
C ILE A 87 10.89 13.90 2.02
N PHE A 88 10.81 13.66 3.32
CA PHE A 88 9.70 12.92 3.93
C PHE A 88 8.36 13.61 3.67
N ASN A 89 8.24 14.90 4.02
CA ASN A 89 7.00 15.64 3.82
C ASN A 89 6.59 15.66 2.34
N LEU A 90 7.55 15.87 1.44
CA LEU A 90 7.30 15.85 -0.01
C LEU A 90 6.73 14.52 -0.49
N VAL A 91 7.39 13.41 -0.14
CA VAL A 91 6.99 12.06 -0.57
C VAL A 91 5.68 11.64 0.10
N TYR A 92 5.54 11.89 1.40
CA TYR A 92 4.35 11.55 2.17
C TYR A 92 3.13 12.26 1.62
N ASN A 93 3.19 13.58 1.41
CA ASN A 93 2.06 14.35 0.89
C ASN A 93 1.69 13.90 -0.53
N ALA A 94 2.68 13.71 -1.41
CA ALA A 94 2.44 13.25 -2.77
C ALA A 94 1.78 11.86 -2.80
N TYR A 95 2.30 10.91 -2.01
CA TYR A 95 1.76 9.56 -1.97
C TYR A 95 0.40 9.49 -1.26
N SER A 96 0.22 10.21 -0.16
CA SER A 96 -1.04 10.31 0.56
C SER A 96 -2.13 10.94 -0.31
N SER A 97 -1.80 11.95 -1.12
CA SER A 97 -2.74 12.54 -2.08
C SER A 97 -3.17 11.53 -3.14
N ILE A 98 -2.24 10.70 -3.66
CA ILE A 98 -2.56 9.65 -4.62
C ILE A 98 -3.45 8.57 -3.98
N GLN A 99 -3.12 8.12 -2.77
CA GLN A 99 -3.92 7.13 -2.05
C GLN A 99 -5.31 7.68 -1.66
N GLY A 100 -5.38 8.95 -1.24
CA GLY A 100 -6.63 9.63 -0.94
C GLY A 100 -7.49 9.93 -2.17
N SER A 101 -6.87 10.06 -3.34
CA SER A 101 -7.57 10.21 -4.63
C SER A 101 -8.11 8.90 -5.20
N LYS A 102 -7.75 7.75 -4.61
CA LYS A 102 -8.31 6.47 -5.03
C LYS A 102 -9.82 6.47 -4.87
N ARG A 103 -10.50 5.81 -5.80
CA ARG A 103 -11.96 5.77 -5.81
C ARG A 103 -12.47 5.20 -4.48
N THR A 104 -13.41 5.92 -3.89
CA THR A 104 -14.19 5.45 -2.74
C THR A 104 -15.65 5.38 -3.17
N PHE A 105 -16.41 4.52 -2.50
CA PHE A 105 -17.84 4.36 -2.78
C PHE A 105 -18.65 5.13 -1.74
N SER A 106 -19.66 5.85 -2.22
CA SER A 106 -20.53 6.64 -1.34
C SER A 106 -21.68 5.81 -0.78
N ASP A 107 -22.13 4.82 -1.55
CA ASP A 107 -23.30 3.98 -1.25
C ASP A 107 -22.96 2.49 -1.34
N SER A 108 -23.61 1.68 -0.50
CA SER A 108 -23.42 0.23 -0.45
C SER A 108 -23.89 -0.46 -1.74
N ARG A 109 -24.92 0.07 -2.40
CA ARG A 109 -25.39 -0.47 -3.70
C ARG A 109 -24.39 -0.23 -4.82
N GLU A 110 -23.73 0.93 -4.83
CA GLU A 110 -22.69 1.22 -5.83
C GLU A 110 -21.52 0.23 -5.70
N LEU A 111 -21.11 -0.05 -4.46
CA LEU A 111 -20.09 -1.04 -4.15
C LEU A 111 -20.55 -2.46 -4.54
N GLU A 112 -21.79 -2.83 -4.24
CA GLU A 112 -22.36 -4.13 -4.62
C GLU A 112 -22.37 -4.34 -6.14
N ILE A 113 -22.86 -3.34 -6.89
CA ILE A 113 -22.93 -3.41 -8.36
C ILE A 113 -21.52 -3.56 -8.92
N TYR A 114 -20.56 -2.76 -8.44
CA TYR A 114 -19.17 -2.83 -8.88
C TYR A 114 -18.54 -4.21 -8.63
N LEU A 115 -18.77 -4.80 -7.46
CA LEU A 115 -18.27 -6.13 -7.12
C LEU A 115 -18.93 -7.21 -7.98
N ARG A 116 -20.24 -7.13 -8.24
CA ARG A 116 -20.97 -8.06 -9.11
C ARG A 116 -20.50 -7.98 -10.57
N GLU A 117 -20.30 -6.77 -11.09
CA GLU A 117 -19.72 -6.55 -12.43
C GLU A 117 -18.29 -7.13 -12.53
N SER A 118 -17.57 -7.15 -11.41
CA SER A 118 -16.24 -7.78 -11.30
C SER A 118 -16.30 -9.31 -11.14
N GLY A 119 -17.48 -9.93 -11.22
CA GLY A 119 -17.67 -11.37 -11.17
C GLY A 119 -17.77 -11.98 -9.77
N ILE A 120 -17.92 -11.16 -8.73
CA ILE A 120 -18.05 -11.62 -7.34
C ILE A 120 -19.53 -11.87 -7.04
N SER A 121 -19.85 -13.07 -6.55
CA SER A 121 -21.22 -13.52 -6.35
C SER A 121 -21.42 -14.16 -4.98
N ASN A 122 -22.61 -13.96 -4.40
CA ASN A 122 -22.94 -14.57 -3.13
C ASN A 122 -23.30 -16.04 -3.32
N SER A 123 -22.84 -16.88 -2.39
CA SER A 123 -23.27 -18.27 -2.28
C SER A 123 -24.55 -18.35 -1.43
N ASP A 124 -25.53 -19.15 -1.88
CA ASP A 124 -26.77 -19.39 -1.13
C ASP A 124 -26.51 -20.10 0.20
N LYS A 125 -25.54 -21.02 0.22
CA LYS A 125 -25.04 -21.70 1.43
C LYS A 125 -23.69 -21.12 1.80
N TYR A 126 -23.69 -20.17 2.74
CA TYR A 126 -22.47 -19.50 3.19
C TYR A 126 -21.99 -19.99 4.54
N GLN A 127 -20.68 -20.01 4.71
CA GLN A 127 -19.97 -20.39 5.94
C GLN A 127 -19.00 -19.29 6.39
N THR A 128 -18.67 -18.36 5.50
CA THR A 128 -17.71 -17.29 5.72
C THR A 128 -18.22 -16.01 5.06
N ILE A 129 -17.92 -14.86 5.66
CA ILE A 129 -18.29 -13.56 5.15
C ILE A 129 -17.01 -12.75 4.92
N ILE A 130 -16.89 -12.14 3.74
CA ILE A 130 -15.90 -11.10 3.50
C ILE A 130 -16.61 -9.76 3.58
N LYS A 131 -16.28 -8.98 4.61
CA LYS A 131 -16.73 -7.61 4.77
C LYS A 131 -15.80 -6.68 3.99
N VAL A 132 -16.34 -6.05 2.95
CA VAL A 132 -15.66 -5.03 2.16
C VAL A 132 -16.13 -3.67 2.63
N THR A 133 -15.20 -2.81 3.02
CA THR A 133 -15.48 -1.42 3.35
C THR A 133 -14.69 -0.49 2.44
N SER A 134 -15.34 0.49 1.84
CA SER A 134 -14.69 1.50 1.01
C SER A 134 -15.40 2.84 1.16
N GLY A 135 -14.71 3.84 1.71
CA GLY A 135 -15.32 5.13 2.03
C GLY A 135 -16.42 4.98 3.09
N ARG A 136 -17.66 5.30 2.72
CA ARG A 136 -18.86 5.14 3.57
C ARG A 136 -19.65 3.87 3.25
N ALA A 137 -19.29 3.18 2.17
CA ALA A 137 -19.97 1.97 1.74
C ALA A 137 -19.40 0.74 2.46
N GLU A 138 -20.31 -0.13 2.89
CA GLU A 138 -20.02 -1.46 3.42
C GLU A 138 -20.83 -2.48 2.63
N TYR A 139 -20.19 -3.59 2.26
CA TYR A 139 -20.85 -4.72 1.65
C TYR A 139 -20.28 -6.04 2.16
N ASN A 140 -21.18 -6.97 2.49
CA ASN A 140 -20.85 -8.27 3.06
C ASN A 140 -21.05 -9.35 1.99
N ILE A 141 -19.95 -9.90 1.49
CA ILE A 141 -19.95 -10.97 0.51
C ILE A 141 -20.08 -12.30 1.26
N ARG A 142 -21.15 -13.05 0.96
CA ARG A 142 -21.44 -14.33 1.59
C ARG A 142 -20.86 -15.45 0.75
N LEU A 143 -19.95 -16.24 1.32
CA LEU A 143 -19.18 -17.22 0.57
C LEU A 143 -19.28 -18.61 1.18
N SER A 144 -19.28 -19.61 0.29
CA SER A 144 -18.98 -20.99 0.65
C SER A 144 -17.47 -21.15 0.87
N TYR A 145 -17.07 -22.13 1.69
CA TYR A 145 -15.65 -22.43 1.91
C TYR A 145 -14.90 -22.78 0.60
N LYS A 146 -15.60 -23.37 -0.39
CA LYS A 146 -14.99 -23.76 -1.67
C LYS A 146 -14.62 -22.55 -2.53
N ASP A 147 -15.46 -21.52 -2.51
CA ASP A 147 -15.30 -20.35 -3.38
C ASP A 147 -14.52 -19.22 -2.71
N PHE A 148 -14.33 -19.32 -1.39
CA PHE A 148 -13.71 -18.28 -0.56
C PHE A 148 -12.39 -17.75 -1.13
N TYR A 149 -11.43 -18.63 -1.42
CA TYR A 149 -10.09 -18.21 -1.83
C TYR A 149 -10.11 -17.51 -3.20
N ASN A 150 -10.86 -18.06 -4.15
CA ASN A 150 -10.97 -17.50 -5.50
C ASN A 150 -11.65 -16.13 -5.46
N GLN A 151 -12.75 -16.00 -4.72
CA GLN A 151 -13.47 -14.74 -4.60
C GLN A 151 -12.68 -13.69 -3.80
N LEU A 152 -11.91 -14.09 -2.79
CA LEU A 152 -11.03 -13.20 -2.06
C LEU A 152 -9.97 -12.56 -2.97
N GLU A 153 -9.32 -13.35 -3.83
CA GLU A 153 -8.33 -12.82 -4.77
C GLU A 153 -8.98 -11.96 -5.86
N LEU A 154 -10.16 -12.32 -6.35
CA LEU A 154 -10.95 -11.47 -7.26
C LEU A 154 -11.34 -10.13 -6.63
N CYS A 155 -11.77 -10.12 -5.37
CA CYS A 155 -12.05 -8.89 -4.62
C CYS A 155 -10.82 -7.99 -4.54
N LYS A 156 -9.67 -8.57 -4.17
CA LYS A 156 -8.42 -7.82 -4.07
C LYS A 156 -8.00 -7.21 -5.40
N PHE A 157 -8.18 -7.96 -6.49
CA PHE A 157 -7.87 -7.52 -7.84
C PHE A 157 -8.82 -6.42 -8.32
N ALA A 158 -10.13 -6.60 -8.17
CA ALA A 158 -11.15 -5.63 -8.57
C ALA A 158 -10.97 -4.29 -7.85
N LEU A 159 -10.62 -4.33 -6.56
CA LEU A 159 -10.51 -3.13 -5.74
C LEU A 159 -9.10 -2.50 -5.74
N THR A 160 -8.16 -2.95 -6.59
CA THR A 160 -6.76 -2.47 -6.58
C THR A 160 -6.63 -0.94 -6.66
N ASP A 161 -7.49 -0.30 -7.47
CA ASP A 161 -7.52 1.15 -7.69
C ASP A 161 -8.46 1.90 -6.73
N CYS A 162 -9.15 1.16 -5.85
CA CYS A 162 -10.04 1.71 -4.84
C CYS A 162 -9.33 1.79 -3.49
N ASN A 163 -9.78 2.69 -2.61
CA ASN A 163 -9.39 2.66 -1.21
C ASN A 163 -10.38 1.75 -0.47
N TYR A 164 -9.94 0.56 -0.07
CA TYR A 164 -10.79 -0.46 0.55
C TYR A 164 -10.10 -1.18 1.70
N ASN A 165 -10.90 -1.74 2.60
CA ASN A 165 -10.48 -2.66 3.65
C ASN A 165 -11.31 -3.94 3.57
N LEU A 166 -10.66 -5.09 3.80
CA LEU A 166 -11.26 -6.42 3.81
C LEU A 166 -11.11 -7.05 5.19
N GLU A 167 -12.22 -7.49 5.74
CA GLU A 167 -12.28 -8.24 6.99
C GLU A 167 -12.98 -9.59 6.74
N ILE A 168 -12.43 -10.67 7.29
CA ILE A 168 -12.99 -12.03 7.16
C ILE A 168 -13.69 -12.36 8.48
N ILE A 169 -14.98 -12.72 8.41
CA ILE A 169 -15.88 -13.00 9.53
C ILE A 169 -16.42 -14.44 9.40
#